data_AF-A0A4U7DN96-F1
#
_entry.id   AF-A0A4U7DN96-F1
#
_cell.length_a   1.000
_cell.length_b   1.000
_cell.length_c   1.000
_cell.angle_alpha   90.00
_cell.angle_beta   90.00
_cell.angle_gamma   90.00
#
_symmetry.space_group_name_H-M   'P 1'
#
loop_
_entity.id
_entity.type
_entity.pdbx_description
1 polymer ?
#
loop_
_entity_poly.entity_id
_entity_poly.type
_entity_poly.pdbx_seq_one_letter_code
_entity_poly.pdbx_strand_id
1 'polypeptide(L)'
;MDTGVVRPETIPREVGDLLTRMYPPDVAYTTRIVQPLIETVQIAALGTLGALVLAIPVALLAAENTTPNGATFWLGKLIVTVSRSVNTIIWALFFVVLFGSGPLAGAVAIVFRSVGFLGKLLGEEIEEIDFGQVEAVRASGASQAQVLLYGVLPQVKPALVGLAIYRWDINIRDSTVLGFV
;
A
#
# COMPACT_ATOMS: atom_id res chain seq x y z
N MET A 1 7.20 -16.02 -41.37
CA MET A 1 7.41 -15.39 -40.05
C MET A 1 7.33 -13.90 -40.27
N ASP A 2 6.11 -13.37 -40.21
CA ASP A 2 5.85 -11.94 -40.37
C ASP A 2 6.39 -11.26 -39.10
N THR A 3 7.53 -10.60 -39.22
CA THR A 3 8.05 -9.77 -38.14
C THR A 3 7.01 -8.67 -37.92
N GLY A 4 6.34 -8.66 -36.77
CA GLY A 4 5.28 -7.70 -36.37
C GLY A 4 5.77 -6.24 -36.23
N VAL A 5 6.69 -5.83 -37.10
CA VAL A 5 7.19 -4.48 -37.29
C VAL A 5 6.15 -3.77 -38.15
N VAL A 6 5.40 -2.86 -37.51
CA VAL A 6 4.47 -1.96 -38.17
C VAL A 6 5.23 -1.22 -39.27
N ARG A 7 4.80 -1.38 -40.52
CA ARG A 7 5.43 -0.68 -41.64
C ARG A 7 5.13 0.82 -41.51
N PRO A 8 6.12 1.72 -41.70
CA PRO A 8 5.92 3.15 -41.55
C PRO A 8 4.77 3.69 -42.43
N GLU A 9 4.56 3.07 -43.60
CA GLU A 9 3.49 3.37 -44.53
C GLU A 9 2.06 3.03 -44.04
N THR A 10 1.89 2.11 -43.09
CA THR A 10 0.56 1.68 -42.59
C THR A 10 0.13 2.39 -41.32
N ILE A 11 1.03 3.12 -40.65
CA ILE A 11 0.76 3.87 -39.41
C ILE A 11 -0.46 4.79 -39.54
N PRO A 12 -0.65 5.59 -40.61
CA PRO A 12 -1.81 6.48 -40.72
C PRO A 12 -3.14 5.74 -40.76
N ARG A 13 -3.15 4.51 -41.32
CA ARG A 13 -4.35 3.68 -41.44
C ARG A 13 -4.68 2.98 -40.13
N GLU A 14 -3.68 2.44 -39.43
CA GLU A 14 -3.83 1.82 -38.11
C GLU A 14 -4.26 2.84 -37.03
N VAL A 15 -3.68 4.04 -37.06
CA VAL A 15 -4.09 5.15 -36.18
C VAL A 15 -5.53 5.57 -36.48
N GLY A 16 -5.90 5.65 -37.77
CA GLY A 16 -7.27 5.92 -38.18
C GLY A 16 -8.26 4.85 -37.67
N ASP A 17 -7.93 3.58 -37.81
CA ASP A 17 -8.75 2.46 -37.31
C ASP A 17 -8.90 2.52 -35.78
N LEU A 18 -7.80 2.74 -35.04
CA LEU A 18 -7.83 2.91 -33.60
C LEU A 18 -8.75 4.07 -33.17
N LEU A 19 -8.64 5.23 -33.83
CA LEU A 19 -9.48 6.39 -33.53
C LEU A 19 -10.96 6.11 -33.78
N THR A 20 -11.30 5.38 -34.85
CA THR A 20 -12.69 4.98 -35.12
C THR A 20 -13.21 3.92 -34.14
N ARG A 21 -12.33 3.12 -33.54
CA ARG A 21 -12.70 2.15 -32.48
C ARG A 21 -12.82 2.80 -31.10
N MET A 22 -12.09 3.90 -30.86
CA MET A 22 -12.16 4.66 -29.61
C MET A 22 -13.36 5.62 -29.56
N TYR A 23 -13.86 6.08 -30.72
CA TYR A 23 -14.97 7.03 -30.80
C TYR A 23 -16.00 6.66 -31.88
N PRO A 24 -17.31 6.58 -31.56
CA PRO A 24 -17.93 6.91 -30.28
C PRO A 24 -17.87 5.77 -29.26
N PRO A 25 -17.65 6.06 -27.96
CA PRO A 25 -17.61 5.04 -26.92
C PRO A 25 -18.96 4.34 -26.76
N ASP A 26 -18.93 3.01 -26.62
CA ASP A 26 -20.14 2.22 -26.37
C ASP A 26 -20.66 2.48 -24.94
N VAL A 27 -21.61 3.40 -24.82
CA VAL A 27 -22.27 3.77 -23.55
C VAL A 27 -23.05 2.61 -22.92
N ALA A 28 -23.43 1.58 -23.68
CA ALA A 28 -24.07 0.40 -23.10
C ALA A 28 -23.09 -0.41 -22.23
N TYR A 29 -21.79 -0.35 -22.55
CA TYR A 29 -20.73 -1.02 -21.80
C TYR A 29 -20.44 -0.38 -20.44
N THR A 30 -20.90 0.86 -20.19
CA THR A 30 -20.73 1.55 -18.90
C THR A 30 -21.25 0.72 -17.72
N THR A 31 -22.37 0.03 -17.90
CA THR A 31 -22.95 -0.84 -16.86
C THR A 31 -22.05 -2.01 -16.45
N ARG A 32 -21.17 -2.47 -17.35
CA ARG A 32 -20.25 -3.59 -17.10
C ARG A 32 -18.94 -3.16 -16.46
N ILE A 33 -18.49 -1.92 -16.65
CA ILE A 33 -17.23 -1.41 -16.08
C ILE A 33 -17.39 -0.84 -14.67
N VAL A 34 -18.60 -0.40 -14.28
CA VAL A 34 -18.84 0.18 -12.95
C VAL A 34 -18.51 -0.82 -11.85
N GLN A 35 -18.88 -2.09 -12.01
CA GLN A 35 -18.64 -3.12 -11.00
C GLN A 35 -17.12 -3.38 -10.79
N PRO A 36 -16.31 -3.64 -11.83
CA PRO A 36 -14.84 -3.75 -11.69
C PRO A 36 -14.16 -2.48 -11.16
N LEU A 37 -14.67 -1.29 -11.49
CA LEU A 37 -14.13 -0.04 -10.96
C LEU A 37 -14.35 0.07 -9.45
N ILE A 38 -15.54 -0.30 -8.96
CA ILE A 38 -15.82 -0.35 -7.53
C ILE A 38 -14.91 -1.37 -6.84
N GLU A 39 -14.73 -2.54 -7.45
CA GLU A 39 -13.86 -3.60 -6.94
C GLU A 39 -12.40 -3.14 -6.81
N THR A 40 -11.90 -2.39 -7.80
CA THR A 40 -10.56 -1.77 -7.78
C THR A 40 -10.40 -0.84 -6.56
N VAL A 41 -11.40 0.01 -6.31
CA VAL A 41 -11.41 0.92 -5.15
C VAL A 41 -11.49 0.14 -3.83
N GLN A 42 -12.30 -0.92 -3.78
CA GLN A 42 -12.45 -1.78 -2.60
C GLN A 42 -11.14 -2.50 -2.26
N ILE A 43 -10.47 -3.09 -3.26
CA ILE A 43 -9.17 -3.75 -3.12
C ILE A 43 -8.13 -2.76 -2.55
N ALA A 44 -8.05 -1.55 -3.12
CA ALA A 44 -7.12 -0.52 -2.66
C ALA A 44 -7.44 -0.01 -1.24
N ALA A 45 -8.72 0.18 -0.91
CA ALA A 45 -9.15 0.63 0.41
C ALA A 45 -8.88 -0.42 1.49
N LEU A 46 -9.32 -1.66 1.27
CA LEU A 46 -9.12 -2.77 2.22
C LEU A 46 -7.63 -3.10 2.38
N GLY A 47 -6.88 -3.09 1.27
CA GLY A 47 -5.44 -3.31 1.28
C GLY A 47 -4.70 -2.23 2.09
N THR A 48 -5.09 -0.97 1.93
CA THR A 48 -4.49 0.14 2.72
C THR A 48 -4.85 0.03 4.19
N LEU A 49 -6.11 -0.24 4.53
CA LEU A 49 -6.54 -0.40 5.92
C LEU A 49 -5.81 -1.56 6.61
N GLY A 50 -5.72 -2.72 5.96
CA GLY A 50 -4.96 -3.85 6.47
C GLY A 50 -3.47 -3.53 6.63
N ALA A 51 -2.90 -2.79 5.68
CA ALA A 51 -1.52 -2.34 5.78
C ALA A 51 -1.27 -1.39 6.93
N LEU A 52 -2.17 -0.44 7.21
CA LEU A 52 -2.04 0.50 8.33
C LEU A 52 -2.07 -0.23 9.67
N VAL A 53 -2.99 -1.18 9.85
CA VAL A 53 -3.11 -1.98 11.08
C VAL A 53 -1.83 -2.77 11.34
N LEU A 54 -1.23 -3.37 10.30
CA LEU A 54 0.02 -4.11 10.43
C LEU A 54 1.26 -3.20 10.47
N ALA A 55 1.20 -2.01 9.88
CA ALA A 55 2.32 -1.07 9.87
C ALA A 55 2.55 -0.42 11.23
N ILE A 56 1.51 -0.18 12.04
CA ILE A 56 1.65 0.38 13.39
C ILE A 56 2.59 -0.47 14.28
N PRO A 57 2.35 -1.79 14.47
CA PRO A 57 3.26 -2.60 15.26
C PRO A 57 4.64 -2.69 14.59
N VAL A 58 4.73 -2.82 13.26
CA VAL A 58 6.02 -2.84 12.55
C VAL A 58 6.81 -1.55 12.76
N ALA A 59 6.14 -0.39 12.78
CA ALA A 59 6.76 0.91 13.01
C ALA A 59 7.31 1.02 14.44
N LEU A 60 6.55 0.57 15.44
CA LEU A 60 7.01 0.53 16.84
C LEU A 60 8.22 -0.40 17.03
N LEU A 61 8.31 -1.48 16.26
CA LEU A 61 9.46 -2.40 16.27
C LEU A 61 10.64 -1.91 15.42
N ALA A 62 10.41 -1.04 14.45
CA ALA A 62 11.43 -0.50 13.56
C ALA A 62 12.05 0.80 14.10
N ALA A 63 11.42 1.45 15.08
CA ALA A 63 11.89 2.68 15.70
C ALA A 63 12.91 2.41 16.82
N GLU A 64 14.11 2.98 16.71
CA GLU A 64 15.21 2.81 17.67
C GLU A 64 14.84 3.25 19.09
N ASN A 65 13.93 4.23 19.23
CA ASN A 65 13.52 4.78 20.51
C ASN A 65 12.48 3.94 21.30
N THR A 66 11.66 3.16 20.60
CA THR A 66 10.51 2.45 21.19
C THR A 66 10.75 0.94 21.23
N THR A 67 11.80 0.45 20.57
CA THR A 67 12.05 -0.98 20.47
C THR A 67 12.55 -1.57 21.80
N PRO A 68 11.94 -2.65 22.31
CA PRO A 68 12.33 -3.25 23.60
C PRO A 68 13.72 -3.91 23.59
N ASN A 69 14.09 -4.57 22.49
CA ASN A 69 15.30 -5.41 22.37
C ASN A 69 15.91 -5.30 20.96
N GLY A 70 17.24 -5.38 20.84
CA GLY A 70 17.94 -5.35 19.53
C GLY A 70 17.52 -6.45 18.55
N ALA A 71 17.07 -7.62 19.03
CA ALA A 71 16.54 -8.67 18.17
C ALA A 71 15.22 -8.27 17.49
N THR A 72 14.34 -7.58 18.22
CA THR A 72 13.05 -7.11 17.69
C THR A 72 13.24 -5.97 16.70
N PHE A 73 14.27 -5.15 16.90
CA PHE A 73 14.69 -4.11 15.97
C PHE A 73 15.11 -4.69 14.61
N TRP A 74 15.95 -5.73 14.65
CA TRP A 74 16.36 -6.45 13.45
C TRP A 74 15.19 -7.13 12.76
N LEU A 75 14.23 -7.67 13.51
CA LEU A 75 13.00 -8.25 12.94
C LEU A 75 12.17 -7.18 12.21
N GLY A 76 11.97 -6.00 12.81
CA GLY A 76 11.30 -4.86 12.18
C GLY A 76 11.99 -4.45 10.87
N LYS A 77 13.33 -4.30 10.90
CA LYS A 77 14.12 -3.98 9.70
C LYS A 77 14.04 -5.07 8.63
N LEU A 78 14.01 -6.35 9.01
CA LEU A 78 13.85 -7.46 8.08
C LEU A 78 12.49 -7.39 7.38
N ILE A 79 11.40 -7.21 8.13
CA ILE A 79 10.04 -7.10 7.57
C ILE A 79 9.97 -5.94 6.57
N VAL A 80 10.48 -4.77 6.96
CA VAL A 80 10.53 -3.58 6.10
C VAL A 80 11.31 -3.87 4.81
N THR A 81 12.49 -4.48 4.94
CA THR A 81 13.39 -4.73 3.81
C THR A 81 12.79 -5.75 2.84
N VAL A 82 12.25 -6.86 3.35
CA VAL A 82 11.64 -7.91 2.52
C VAL A 82 10.40 -7.39 1.81
N SER A 83 9.50 -6.73 2.55
CA SER A 83 8.26 -6.16 1.99
C SER A 83 8.55 -5.18 0.84
N ARG A 84 9.62 -4.39 0.95
CA ARG A 84 10.02 -3.41 -0.08
C ARG A 84 10.80 -4.01 -1.25
N SER A 85 11.46 -5.16 -1.05
CA SER A 85 12.27 -5.81 -2.10
C SER A 85 11.43 -6.56 -3.11
N VAL A 86 10.25 -7.04 -2.69
CA VAL A 86 9.35 -7.83 -3.53
C VAL A 86 8.29 -6.91 -4.15
N ASN A 87 8.13 -6.96 -5.47
CA ASN A 87 7.10 -6.19 -6.18
C ASN A 87 5.69 -6.75 -5.89
N THR A 88 4.67 -5.89 -5.98
CA THR A 88 3.24 -6.24 -5.80
C THR A 88 2.81 -7.43 -6.66
N ILE A 89 3.30 -7.55 -7.91
CA ILE A 89 2.95 -8.67 -8.80
C ILE A 89 3.40 -10.01 -8.22
N ILE A 90 4.60 -10.08 -7.65
CA ILE A 90 5.13 -11.32 -7.07
C ILE A 90 4.30 -11.72 -5.84
N TRP A 91 3.94 -10.75 -5.00
CA TRP A 91 3.02 -11.00 -3.89
C TRP A 91 1.66 -11.48 -4.36
N ALA A 92 1.13 -10.90 -5.43
CA ALA A 92 -0.14 -11.31 -6.00
C ALA A 92 -0.10 -12.75 -6.49
N LEU A 93 0.91 -13.13 -7.29
CA LEU A 93 1.09 -14.50 -7.74
C LEU A 93 1.20 -15.49 -6.57
N PHE A 94 1.94 -15.13 -5.53
CA PHE A 94 2.05 -15.95 -4.32
C PHE A 94 0.68 -16.15 -3.64
N PHE A 95 -0.10 -15.09 -3.46
CA PHE A 95 -1.42 -15.20 -2.82
C PHE A 95 -2.50 -15.80 -3.71
N VAL A 96 -2.38 -15.69 -5.05
CA VAL A 96 -3.24 -16.40 -6.00
C VAL A 96 -3.04 -17.91 -5.87
N VAL A 97 -1.80 -18.38 -5.69
CA VAL A 97 -1.52 -19.80 -5.46
C VAL A 97 -2.10 -20.28 -4.11
N LEU A 98 -2.12 -19.43 -3.09
CA LEU A 98 -2.64 -19.78 -1.76
C LEU A 98 -4.16 -19.73 -1.64
N PHE A 99 -4.81 -18.70 -2.18
CA PHE A 99 -6.23 -18.43 -1.98
C PHE A 99 -7.08 -18.61 -3.25
N GLY A 100 -6.45 -18.78 -4.40
CA GLY A 100 -7.09 -18.72 -5.72
C GLY A 100 -7.07 -17.31 -6.31
N SER A 101 -7.45 -17.19 -7.59
CA SER A 101 -7.60 -15.90 -8.25
C SER A 101 -8.79 -15.12 -7.69
N GLY A 102 -8.63 -13.80 -7.57
CA GLY A 102 -9.71 -12.92 -7.15
C GLY A 102 -9.25 -11.72 -6.32
N PRO A 103 -10.21 -10.87 -5.90
CA PRO A 103 -9.95 -9.59 -5.23
C PRO A 103 -9.22 -9.73 -3.90
N LEU A 104 -9.48 -10.82 -3.19
CA LEU A 104 -8.85 -11.11 -1.91
C LEU A 104 -7.34 -11.27 -2.07
N ALA A 105 -6.88 -12.02 -3.08
CA ALA A 105 -5.46 -12.20 -3.34
C ALA A 105 -4.77 -10.87 -3.65
N GLY A 106 -5.42 -10.01 -4.46
CA GLY A 106 -4.95 -8.66 -4.75
C GLY A 106 -4.89 -7.76 -3.51
N ALA A 107 -5.93 -7.76 -2.68
CA ALA A 107 -5.98 -6.96 -1.46
C ALA A 107 -4.88 -7.36 -0.47
N VAL A 108 -4.68 -8.68 -0.26
CA VAL A 108 -3.62 -9.18 0.62
C VAL A 108 -2.22 -8.88 0.04
N ALA A 109 -2.03 -9.01 -1.27
CA ALA A 109 -0.77 -8.63 -1.91
C ALA A 109 -0.42 -7.16 -1.67
N ILE A 110 -1.41 -6.26 -1.77
CA ILE A 110 -1.25 -4.85 -1.44
C ILE A 110 -0.86 -4.67 0.03
N VAL A 111 -1.49 -5.38 0.97
CA VAL A 111 -1.14 -5.32 2.40
C VAL A 111 0.35 -5.60 2.59
N PHE A 112 0.81 -6.77 2.15
CA PHE A 112 2.20 -7.20 2.38
C PHE A 112 3.21 -6.31 1.67
N ARG A 113 2.87 -5.76 0.51
CA ARG A 113 3.72 -4.79 -0.18
C ARG A 113 3.77 -3.41 0.50
N SER A 114 2.67 -3.00 1.13
CA SER A 114 2.49 -1.66 1.71
C SER A 114 3.03 -1.56 3.13
N VAL A 115 3.01 -2.65 3.91
CA VAL A 115 3.43 -2.67 5.32
C VAL A 115 4.86 -2.20 5.50
N GLY A 116 5.81 -2.61 4.66
CA GLY A 116 7.20 -2.18 4.81
C GLY A 116 7.43 -0.70 4.50
N PHE A 117 6.65 -0.14 3.56
CA PHE A 117 6.70 1.29 3.26
C PHE A 117 6.14 2.12 4.42
N LEU A 118 4.91 1.81 4.85
CA LEU A 118 4.24 2.51 5.95
C LEU A 118 5.00 2.33 7.27
N GLY A 119 5.45 1.12 7.57
CA GLY A 119 6.19 0.81 8.79
C GLY A 119 7.52 1.56 8.89
N LYS A 120 8.23 1.75 7.77
CA LYS A 120 9.48 2.53 7.77
C LYS A 120 9.23 4.01 8.02
N LEU A 121 8.31 4.61 7.26
CA LEU A 121 8.05 6.05 7.37
C LEU A 121 7.39 6.39 8.71
N LEU A 122 6.43 5.59 9.18
CA LEU A 122 5.88 5.76 10.52
C LEU A 122 6.94 5.54 11.61
N GLY A 123 7.89 4.63 11.40
CA GLY A 123 9.00 4.43 12.33
C GLY A 123 9.90 5.67 12.43
N GLU A 124 10.22 6.31 11.30
CA GLU A 124 10.99 7.57 11.24
C GLU A 124 10.24 8.70 11.96
N GLU A 125 8.94 8.84 11.72
CA GLU A 125 8.09 9.83 12.41
C GLU A 125 8.00 9.57 13.92
N ILE A 126 8.01 8.29 14.34
CA ILE A 126 8.06 7.92 15.76
C ILE A 126 9.43 8.28 16.36
N GLU A 127 10.53 8.14 15.62
CA GLU A 127 11.88 8.53 16.06
C GLU A 127 12.03 10.05 16.25
N GLU A 128 11.29 10.85 15.48
CA GLU A 128 11.35 12.31 15.49
C GLU A 128 10.44 12.98 16.55
N ILE A 129 9.69 12.21 17.34
CA ILE A 129 8.78 12.78 18.35
C ILE A 129 9.51 13.55 19.45
N ASP A 130 8.82 14.54 20.04
CA ASP A 130 9.30 15.25 21.22
C ASP A 130 9.09 14.40 22.47
N PHE A 131 10.20 13.90 23.03
CA PHE A 131 10.21 13.16 24.29
C PHE A 131 9.73 14.01 25.47
N GLY A 132 9.86 15.34 25.43
CA GLY A 132 9.33 16.20 26.49
C GLY A 132 7.85 15.95 26.80
N GLN A 133 7.04 15.71 25.77
CA GLN A 133 5.62 15.37 25.93
C GLN A 133 5.40 13.95 26.48
N VAL A 134 6.22 12.99 26.04
CA VAL A 134 6.15 11.58 26.47
C VAL A 134 6.50 11.47 27.96
N GLU A 135 7.56 12.13 28.39
CA GLU A 135 8.03 12.20 29.76
C GLU A 135 7.02 12.91 30.67
N ALA A 136 6.37 13.98 30.19
CA ALA A 136 5.31 14.67 30.94
C ALA A 136 4.11 13.76 31.22
N VAL A 137 3.66 12.98 30.22
CA VAL A 137 2.59 11.98 30.39
C VAL A 137 3.03 10.85 31.32
N ARG A 138 4.28 10.39 31.22
CA ARG A 138 4.81 9.39 32.15
C ARG A 138 4.88 9.91 33.60
N ALA A 139 5.25 11.18 33.79
CA ALA A 139 5.36 11.82 35.09
C ALA A 139 4.00 11.98 35.80
N SER A 140 2.90 12.02 35.04
CA SER A 140 1.54 12.02 35.62
C SER A 140 1.08 10.65 36.16
N GLY A 141 1.95 9.64 36.17
CA GLY A 141 1.64 8.27 36.62
C GLY A 141 0.92 7.42 35.57
N ALA A 142 0.98 7.80 34.29
CA ALA A 142 0.33 7.06 33.21
C ALA A 142 0.99 5.69 32.96
N SER A 143 0.15 4.68 32.71
CA SER A 143 0.59 3.35 32.26
C SER A 143 1.23 3.40 30.86
N GLN A 144 2.00 2.37 30.48
CA GLN A 144 2.66 2.35 29.16
C GLN A 144 1.68 2.49 27.97
N ALA A 145 0.50 1.87 28.07
CA ALA A 145 -0.54 2.01 27.05
C ALA A 145 -1.03 3.47 26.93
N GLN A 146 -1.16 4.17 28.06
CA GLN A 146 -1.54 5.59 28.07
C GLN A 146 -0.42 6.49 27.54
N VAL A 147 0.84 6.19 27.84
CA VAL A 147 2.00 6.91 27.26
C VAL A 147 2.01 6.76 25.74
N LEU A 148 1.73 5.57 25.21
CA LEU A 148 1.62 5.37 23.76
C LEU A 148 0.43 6.14 23.17
N LEU A 149 -0.75 6.04 23.79
CA LEU A 149 -1.98 6.65 23.25
C LEU A 149 -2.03 8.18 23.34
N TYR A 150 -1.43 8.75 24.39
CA TYR A 150 -1.53 10.18 24.70
C TYR A 150 -0.21 10.94 24.58
N GLY A 151 0.94 10.25 24.61
CA GLY A 151 2.25 10.85 24.40
C GLY A 151 2.73 10.72 22.95
N VAL A 152 2.61 9.52 22.35
CA VAL A 152 3.17 9.23 21.02
C VAL A 152 2.14 9.40 19.91
N LEU A 153 0.98 8.74 20.01
CA LEU A 153 -0.03 8.71 18.95
C LEU A 153 -0.50 10.11 18.48
N PRO A 154 -0.70 11.12 19.35
CA PRO A 154 -1.13 12.45 18.91
C PRO A 154 -0.09 13.15 18.03
N GLN A 155 1.20 12.92 18.27
CA GLN A 155 2.30 13.53 17.53
C GLN A 155 2.43 12.92 16.12
N VAL A 156 2.25 11.60 15.99
CA VAL A 156 2.37 10.88 14.70
C VAL A 156 1.07 10.82 13.91
N LYS A 157 -0.07 11.19 14.50
CA LYS A 157 -1.39 11.15 13.84
C LYS A 157 -1.45 11.95 12.52
N PRO A 158 -0.89 13.17 12.41
CA PRO A 158 -0.89 13.90 11.13
C PRO A 158 -0.15 13.14 10.03
N ALA A 159 1.01 12.57 10.36
CA ALA A 159 1.78 11.74 9.43
C ALA A 159 1.03 10.46 9.04
N LEU A 160 0.39 9.79 10.00
CA LEU A 160 -0.42 8.60 9.75
C LEU A 160 -1.52 8.85 8.72
N VAL A 161 -2.25 9.97 8.83
CA VAL A 161 -3.30 10.34 7.88
C VAL A 161 -2.71 10.66 6.51
N GLY A 162 -1.62 11.44 6.46
CA GLY A 162 -0.94 11.77 5.21
C GLY A 162 -0.43 10.53 4.47
N LEU A 163 0.24 9.63 5.19
CA LEU A 163 0.75 8.37 4.66
C LEU A 163 -0.37 7.41 4.24
N ALA A 164 -1.49 7.37 4.98
CA ALA A 164 -2.66 6.57 4.61
C ALA A 164 -3.24 7.00 3.26
N ILE A 165 -3.47 8.30 3.07
CA ILE A 165 -4.03 8.85 1.83
C ILE A 165 -3.05 8.65 0.67
N TYR A 166 -1.77 8.97 0.88
CA TYR A 166 -0.73 8.77 -0.12
C TYR A 166 -0.63 7.32 -0.55
N ARG A 167 -0.67 6.38 0.41
CA ARG A 167 -0.58 4.96 0.10
C ARG A 167 -1.83 4.44 -0.58
N TRP A 168 -3.00 4.96 -0.22
CA TRP A 168 -4.26 4.61 -0.87
C TRP A 168 -4.25 5.00 -2.36
N ASP A 169 -3.76 6.19 -2.73
CA ASP A 169 -3.62 6.59 -4.15
C ASP A 169 -2.70 5.63 -4.92
N ILE A 170 -1.55 5.29 -4.33
CA ILE A 170 -0.63 4.31 -4.95
C ILE A 170 -1.31 2.95 -5.09
N ASN A 171 -2.04 2.51 -4.08
CA ASN A 171 -2.69 1.21 -4.10
C ASN A 171 -3.82 1.14 -5.14
N ILE A 172 -4.52 2.26 -5.42
CA ILE A 172 -5.45 2.34 -6.56
C ILE A 172 -4.70 2.12 -7.88
N ARG A 173 -3.55 2.76 -8.06
CA ARG A 173 -2.74 2.57 -9.27
C ARG A 173 -2.23 1.13 -9.38
N ASP A 174 -1.70 0.57 -8.29
CA ASP A 174 -1.22 -0.83 -8.24
C ASP A 174 -2.35 -1.83 -8.53
N SER A 175 -3.58 -1.55 -8.09
CA SER A 175 -4.72 -2.44 -8.30
C SER A 175 -5.14 -2.58 -9.77
N THR A 176 -4.82 -1.61 -10.63
CA THR A 176 -5.03 -1.76 -12.09
C THR A 176 -4.13 -2.84 -12.69
N VAL A 177 -2.91 -3.00 -12.16
CA VAL A 177 -1.98 -4.06 -12.58
C VAL A 177 -2.41 -5.42 -12.03
N LEU A 178 -3.05 -5.43 -10.86
CA LEU A 178 -3.61 -6.65 -10.26
C LEU A 178 -4.87 -7.14 -10.97
N GLY A 179 -5.58 -6.29 -11.71
CA GLY A 179 -6.70 -6.72 -12.55
C GLY A 179 -6.32 -7.72 -13.66
N PHE A 180 -5.03 -7.91 -13.93
CA PHE A 180 -4.53 -8.88 -14.91
C PHE A 180 -4.33 -10.30 -14.36
N VAL A 181 -4.34 -10.51 -13.03
CA VAL A 181 -4.04 -11.81 -12.39
C VAL A 181 -5.27 -12.51 -11.83
#